data_AF-A0A974SLM7-F1
#
_entry.id   AF-A0A974SLM7-F1
#
_cell.length_a   1.000
_cell.length_b   1.000
_cell.length_c   1.000
_cell.angle_alpha   90.00
_cell.angle_beta   90.00
_cell.angle_gamma   90.00
#
_symmetry.space_group_name_H-M   'P 1'
#
loop_
_entity.id
_entity.type
_entity.pdbx_description
1 polymer ?
#
loop_
_entity_poly.entity_id
_entity_poly.type
_entity_poly.pdbx_seq_one_letter_code
_entity_poly.pdbx_strand_id
1 'polypeptide(L)'
;MASLRGALDADARAKAQERAIETAKARIEEARRSGASLYLTNIDAPDMMSVVRHAPDILDRWLEGSEEITADFKRRVRLAETAFLALCEALLNHDAARGAALWRSLRVAVSTRYIGAAGIDELLHMVFRVPDSEPLLLLRQELISLPLCHTDRHLFDVVTAALCNGQATWVSAVAAEDSASPLIWRQRRGVLLHGLSATDALPIVEAWPDGQIPSDTADLRRKSARLRWREACARHWWRAYLAAQDPATAYAAWVLFLRSADARASAWMNDDMDTQNDRDEFSELKRAHVQLNWQNLKRAMEKRLEKRDKKFLDHDIVEGVGPWGKVSGS
;
A
#
# COMPACT_ATOMS: atom_id res chain seq x y z
N MET A 1 -45.31 0.30 -5.67
CA MET A 1 -44.79 1.68 -5.87
C MET A 1 -43.31 1.87 -5.49
N ALA A 2 -42.72 1.12 -4.54
CA ALA A 2 -41.31 1.28 -4.17
C ALA A 2 -40.30 0.84 -5.26
N SER A 3 -40.61 -0.22 -6.04
CA SER A 3 -39.75 -0.74 -7.11
C SER A 3 -39.53 0.25 -8.27
N LEU A 4 -40.57 0.99 -8.68
CA LEU A 4 -40.49 2.04 -9.71
C LEU A 4 -39.59 3.21 -9.28
N ARG A 5 -39.57 3.56 -7.98
CA ARG A 5 -38.71 4.62 -7.45
C ARG A 5 -37.23 4.24 -7.47
N GLY A 6 -36.91 2.98 -7.17
CA GLY A 6 -35.54 2.45 -7.25
C GLY A 6 -35.03 2.33 -8.69
N ALA A 7 -35.90 1.97 -9.64
CA ALA A 7 -35.55 1.94 -11.07
C ALA A 7 -35.30 3.34 -11.65
N LEU A 8 -36.09 4.34 -11.26
CA LEU A 8 -35.90 5.74 -11.65
C LEU A 8 -34.61 6.36 -11.08
N ASP A 9 -34.19 5.96 -9.87
CA ASP A 9 -32.92 6.40 -9.27
C ASP A 9 -31.70 5.76 -9.98
N ALA A 10 -31.80 4.48 -10.37
CA ALA A 10 -30.76 3.83 -11.17
C ALA A 10 -30.62 4.45 -12.58
N ASP A 11 -31.73 4.76 -13.24
CA ASP A 11 -31.75 5.39 -14.56
C ASP A 11 -31.26 6.85 -14.50
N ALA A 12 -31.57 7.58 -13.42
CA ALA A 12 -31.05 8.92 -13.17
C ALA A 12 -29.53 8.92 -12.96
N ARG A 13 -28.99 7.94 -12.23
CA ARG A 13 -27.54 7.78 -12.03
C ARG A 13 -26.83 7.41 -13.33
N ALA A 14 -27.41 6.52 -14.14
CA ALA A 14 -26.87 6.16 -15.45
C ALA A 14 -26.80 7.38 -16.39
N LYS A 15 -27.87 8.19 -16.45
CA LYS A 15 -27.90 9.43 -17.23
C LYS A 15 -26.93 10.49 -16.71
N ALA A 16 -26.75 10.60 -15.39
CA ALA A 16 -25.76 11.50 -14.80
C ALA A 16 -24.33 11.08 -15.15
N GLN A 17 -24.05 9.77 -15.14
CA GLN A 17 -22.76 9.21 -15.53
C GLN A 17 -22.48 9.42 -17.02
N GLU A 18 -23.47 9.21 -17.89
CA GLU A 18 -23.35 9.45 -19.33
C GLU A 18 -23.07 10.94 -19.64
N ARG A 19 -23.78 11.86 -18.98
CA ARG A 19 -23.52 13.30 -19.09
C ARG A 19 -22.12 13.70 -18.59
N ALA A 20 -21.65 13.06 -17.52
CA ALA A 20 -20.30 13.29 -17.01
C ALA A 20 -19.22 12.81 -18.00
N ILE A 21 -19.44 11.66 -18.64
CA ILE A 21 -18.56 11.12 -19.69
C ILE A 21 -18.53 12.07 -20.90
N GLU A 22 -19.69 12.51 -21.39
CA GLU A 22 -19.74 13.44 -22.53
C GLU A 22 -19.10 14.80 -22.21
N THR A 23 -19.29 15.30 -20.98
CA THR A 23 -18.63 16.53 -20.52
C THR A 23 -17.11 16.34 -20.44
N ALA A 24 -16.64 15.19 -19.95
CA ALA A 24 -15.21 14.87 -19.89
C ALA A 24 -14.60 14.78 -21.30
N LYS A 25 -15.28 14.11 -22.24
CA LYS A 25 -14.85 14.06 -23.65
C LYS A 25 -14.75 15.46 -24.28
N ALA A 26 -15.77 16.30 -24.09
CA ALA A 26 -15.78 17.66 -24.62
C ALA A 26 -14.60 18.50 -24.09
N ARG A 27 -14.31 18.39 -22.77
CA ARG A 27 -13.17 19.07 -22.14
C ARG A 27 -11.82 18.55 -22.61
N ILE A 28 -11.70 17.24 -22.83
CA ILE A 28 -10.49 16.63 -23.41
C ILE A 28 -10.25 17.17 -24.82
N GLU A 29 -11.29 17.25 -25.64
CA GLU A 29 -11.20 17.78 -27.01
C GLU A 29 -10.92 19.28 -27.05
N GLU A 30 -11.44 20.05 -26.09
CA GLU A 30 -11.12 21.47 -25.92
C GLU A 30 -9.65 21.67 -25.50
N ALA A 31 -9.16 20.87 -24.55
CA ALA A 31 -7.76 20.88 -24.13
C ALA A 31 -6.80 20.52 -25.28
N ARG A 32 -7.14 19.50 -26.08
CA ARG A 32 -6.36 19.16 -27.29
C ARG A 32 -6.30 20.31 -28.29
N ARG A 33 -7.43 21.00 -28.52
CA ARG A 33 -7.51 22.14 -29.43
C ARG A 33 -6.77 23.39 -28.91
N SER A 34 -6.64 23.57 -27.60
CA SER A 34 -5.87 24.66 -27.00
C SER A 34 -4.36 24.39 -26.92
N GLY A 35 -3.88 23.33 -27.56
CA GLY A 35 -2.46 22.97 -27.59
C GLY A 35 -2.00 22.15 -26.38
N ALA A 36 -2.92 21.73 -25.49
CA ALA A 36 -2.60 20.75 -24.46
C ALA A 36 -2.39 19.39 -25.13
N SER A 37 -1.13 19.10 -25.40
CA SER A 37 -0.70 17.82 -25.89
C SER A 37 -0.79 16.84 -24.71
N LEU A 38 -1.81 15.97 -24.68
CA LEU A 38 -1.98 14.87 -23.71
C LEU A 38 -0.86 13.83 -23.90
N TYR A 39 0.40 14.22 -23.66
CA TYR A 39 1.57 13.35 -23.83
C TYR A 39 2.00 12.64 -22.57
N LEU A 40 1.41 12.93 -21.43
CA LEU A 40 1.82 12.29 -20.18
C LEU A 40 0.76 11.28 -19.76
N THR A 41 0.80 10.12 -20.43
CA THR A 41 0.05 8.94 -20.00
C THR A 41 0.54 8.47 -18.62
N ASN A 42 1.81 8.76 -18.29
CA ASN A 42 2.39 8.68 -16.95
C ASN A 42 3.19 9.97 -16.70
N ILE A 43 2.97 10.62 -15.55
CA ILE A 43 3.81 11.71 -15.05
C ILE A 43 4.51 11.14 -13.83
N ASP A 44 5.84 11.16 -13.82
CA ASP A 44 6.63 10.66 -12.70
C ASP A 44 7.36 11.80 -11.98
N ALA A 45 7.84 11.54 -10.76
CA ALA A 45 8.57 12.53 -9.97
C ALA A 45 9.74 13.22 -10.71
N PRO A 46 10.54 12.53 -11.55
CA PRO A 46 11.59 13.16 -12.33
C PRO A 46 11.07 14.25 -13.29
N ASP A 47 9.88 14.09 -13.87
CA ASP A 47 9.29 15.06 -14.80
C ASP A 47 8.96 16.39 -14.09
N MET A 48 8.58 16.31 -12.81
CA MET A 48 8.23 17.46 -11.98
C MET A 48 9.44 18.14 -11.33
N MET A 49 10.61 17.49 -11.34
CA MET A 49 11.84 18.04 -10.73
C MET A 49 12.25 19.38 -11.38
N SER A 50 12.03 19.53 -12.68
CA SER A 50 12.30 20.79 -13.39
C SER A 50 11.42 21.93 -12.90
N VAL A 51 10.13 21.67 -12.63
CA VAL A 51 9.20 22.66 -12.07
C VAL A 51 9.65 23.06 -10.66
N VAL A 52 9.98 22.07 -9.83
CA VAL A 52 10.45 22.26 -8.46
C VAL A 52 11.72 23.13 -8.39
N ARG A 53 12.67 22.91 -9.30
CA ARG A 53 13.97 23.63 -9.29
C ARG A 53 13.96 24.98 -9.97
N HIS A 54 13.17 25.14 -11.03
CA HIS A 54 13.32 26.27 -11.96
C HIS A 54 12.08 27.14 -12.08
N ALA A 55 10.95 26.76 -11.47
CA ALA A 55 9.71 27.51 -11.54
C ALA A 55 9.01 27.66 -10.18
N PRO A 56 9.67 28.21 -9.15
CA PRO A 56 9.10 28.36 -7.80
C PRO A 56 7.80 29.17 -7.80
N ASP A 57 7.70 30.24 -8.61
CA ASP A 57 6.48 31.06 -8.70
C ASP A 57 5.28 30.29 -9.29
N ILE A 58 5.54 29.30 -10.15
CA ILE A 58 4.49 28.42 -10.68
C ILE A 58 4.07 27.42 -9.60
N LEU A 59 5.06 26.83 -8.93
CA LEU A 59 4.85 25.90 -7.82
C LEU A 59 4.02 26.54 -6.70
N ASP A 60 4.34 27.76 -6.30
CA ASP A 60 3.61 28.50 -5.25
C ASP A 60 2.13 28.66 -5.61
N ARG A 61 1.84 29.04 -6.86
CA ARG A 61 0.46 29.17 -7.35
C ARG A 61 -0.28 27.83 -7.41
N TRP A 62 0.42 26.73 -7.69
CA TRP A 62 -0.20 25.40 -7.70
C TRP A 62 -0.55 24.93 -6.28
N LEU A 63 0.31 25.27 -5.31
CA LEU A 63 0.17 24.90 -3.90
C LEU A 63 -0.63 25.89 -3.07
N GLU A 64 -1.06 27.01 -3.66
CA GLU A 64 -1.90 27.99 -3.00
C GLU A 64 -3.15 27.34 -2.38
N GLY A 65 -3.40 27.63 -1.10
CA GLY A 65 -4.52 27.08 -0.34
C GLY A 65 -4.44 25.57 -0.08
N SER A 66 -3.26 24.95 -0.18
CA SER A 66 -3.05 23.55 0.15
C SER A 66 -3.08 23.28 1.66
N GLU A 67 -2.57 24.19 2.48
CA GLU A 67 -2.56 24.05 3.95
C GLU A 67 -3.99 24.09 4.52
N GLU A 68 -4.84 24.99 4.04
CA GLU A 68 -6.25 25.10 4.41
C GLU A 68 -7.16 24.18 3.60
N ILE A 69 -6.60 23.46 2.62
CA ILE A 69 -7.30 22.53 1.72
C ILE A 69 -8.52 23.22 1.06
N THR A 70 -8.30 24.41 0.50
CA THR A 70 -9.33 25.25 -0.10
C THR A 70 -10.06 24.56 -1.26
N ALA A 71 -11.27 25.05 -1.59
CA ALA A 71 -12.04 24.51 -2.72
C ALA A 71 -11.29 24.63 -4.05
N ASP A 72 -10.52 25.70 -4.23
CA ASP A 72 -9.75 25.94 -5.45
C ASP A 72 -8.51 25.03 -5.53
N PHE A 73 -7.83 24.77 -4.41
CA PHE A 73 -6.80 23.74 -4.33
C PHE A 73 -7.36 22.35 -4.67
N LYS A 74 -8.46 21.94 -4.04
CA LYS A 74 -9.13 20.66 -4.36
C LYS A 74 -9.56 20.59 -5.83
N ARG A 75 -9.92 21.72 -6.44
CA ARG A 75 -10.25 21.78 -7.87
C ARG A 75 -9.01 21.56 -8.74
N ARG A 76 -7.89 22.23 -8.45
CA ARG A 76 -6.60 22.02 -9.13
C ARG A 76 -6.16 20.56 -9.06
N VAL A 77 -6.16 19.98 -7.86
CA VAL A 77 -5.80 18.57 -7.63
C VAL A 77 -6.67 17.65 -8.49
N ARG A 78 -8.00 17.81 -8.44
CA ARG A 78 -8.93 16.96 -9.24
C ARG A 78 -8.75 17.07 -10.76
N LEU A 79 -8.28 18.21 -11.25
CA LEU A 79 -8.00 18.38 -12.68
C LEU A 79 -6.69 17.69 -13.12
N ALA A 80 -5.78 17.40 -12.18
CA ALA A 80 -4.43 16.92 -12.48
C ALA A 80 -3.86 16.01 -11.36
N GLU A 81 -4.64 15.03 -10.87
CA GLU A 81 -4.28 14.25 -9.67
C GLU A 81 -2.92 13.56 -9.82
N THR A 82 -2.63 12.94 -10.98
CA THR A 82 -1.33 12.30 -11.26
C THR A 82 -0.17 13.28 -11.25
N ALA A 83 -0.36 14.50 -11.77
CA ALA A 83 0.66 15.55 -11.74
C ALA A 83 0.98 15.99 -10.31
N PHE A 84 -0.05 16.13 -9.47
CA PHE A 84 0.13 16.48 -8.06
C PHE A 84 0.79 15.36 -7.25
N LEU A 85 0.51 14.09 -7.58
CA LEU A 85 1.20 12.94 -7.00
C LEU A 85 2.70 12.95 -7.36
N ALA A 86 3.04 13.08 -8.64
CA ALA A 86 4.42 13.19 -9.09
C ALA A 86 5.13 14.41 -8.48
N LEU A 87 4.45 15.55 -8.40
CA LEU A 87 4.97 16.77 -7.78
C LEU A 87 5.25 16.58 -6.30
N CYS A 88 4.34 15.90 -5.57
CA CYS A 88 4.52 15.58 -4.16
C CYS A 88 5.78 14.75 -3.93
N GLU A 89 5.98 13.70 -4.72
CA GLU A 89 7.19 12.87 -4.62
C GLU A 89 8.46 13.63 -5.04
N ALA A 90 8.37 14.50 -6.06
CA ALA A 90 9.49 15.37 -6.45
C ALA A 90 9.86 16.36 -5.32
N LEU A 91 8.86 16.95 -4.66
CA LEU A 91 9.06 17.81 -3.49
C LEU A 91 9.64 17.03 -2.32
N LEU A 92 9.13 15.84 -2.01
CA LEU A 92 9.70 15.00 -0.94
C LEU A 92 11.20 14.72 -1.14
N ASN A 93 11.66 14.64 -2.40
CA ASN A 93 13.08 14.48 -2.74
C ASN A 93 13.91 15.77 -2.66
N HIS A 94 13.32 16.95 -2.91
CA HIS A 94 14.06 18.21 -3.04
C HIS A 94 13.86 19.19 -1.88
N ASP A 95 12.62 19.32 -1.41
CA ASP A 95 12.15 20.14 -0.29
C ASP A 95 11.16 19.31 0.55
N ALA A 96 11.72 18.46 1.41
CA ALA A 96 10.96 17.45 2.14
C ALA A 96 9.88 18.04 3.06
N ALA A 97 10.10 19.25 3.61
CA ALA A 97 9.12 19.91 4.46
C ALA A 97 7.85 20.28 3.66
N ARG A 98 8.06 20.90 2.49
CA ARG A 98 6.97 21.27 1.59
C ARG A 98 6.29 20.06 0.96
N GLY A 99 7.07 19.04 0.61
CA GLY A 99 6.55 17.75 0.14
C GLY A 99 5.68 17.07 1.20
N ALA A 100 6.09 17.06 2.47
CA ALA A 100 5.31 16.49 3.56
C ALA A 100 4.00 17.26 3.81
N ALA A 101 4.01 18.60 3.71
CA ALA A 101 2.80 19.40 3.78
C ALA A 101 1.82 19.05 2.65
N LEU A 102 2.30 19.03 1.40
CA LEU A 102 1.49 18.65 0.24
C LEU A 102 0.94 17.23 0.37
N TRP A 103 1.75 16.27 0.80
CA TRP A 103 1.33 14.89 0.99
C TRP A 103 0.11 14.79 1.92
N ARG A 104 0.10 15.52 3.05
CA ARG A 104 -1.04 15.58 3.97
C ARG A 104 -2.27 16.15 3.30
N SER A 105 -2.12 17.24 2.54
CA SER A 105 -3.23 17.86 1.81
C SER A 105 -3.78 16.94 0.71
N LEU A 106 -2.93 16.20 0.00
CA LEU A 106 -3.35 15.27 -1.06
C LEU A 106 -4.14 14.09 -0.53
N ARG A 107 -3.81 13.58 0.67
CA ARG A 107 -4.60 12.51 1.31
C ARG A 107 -6.07 12.87 1.53
N VAL A 108 -6.37 14.16 1.60
CA VAL A 108 -7.74 14.68 1.77
C VAL A 108 -8.33 15.16 0.44
N ALA A 109 -7.49 15.67 -0.47
CA ALA A 109 -7.95 16.32 -1.70
C ALA A 109 -8.10 15.37 -2.90
N VAL A 110 -7.31 14.29 -2.96
CA VAL A 110 -7.36 13.30 -4.04
C VAL A 110 -8.63 12.46 -3.90
N SER A 111 -9.34 12.30 -5.02
CA SER A 111 -10.58 11.53 -5.08
C SER A 111 -10.39 10.12 -5.64
N THR A 112 -9.39 9.92 -6.50
CA THR A 112 -9.07 8.62 -7.08
C THR A 112 -8.05 7.88 -6.21
N ARG A 113 -8.31 6.61 -5.91
CA ARG A 113 -7.31 5.76 -5.26
C ARG A 113 -6.32 5.25 -6.29
N TYR A 114 -5.07 5.70 -6.20
CA TYR A 114 -3.96 5.20 -7.02
C TYR A 114 -3.33 3.99 -6.33
N ILE A 115 -3.23 2.89 -7.06
CA ILE A 115 -2.77 1.61 -6.52
C ILE A 115 -1.35 1.32 -7.01
N GLY A 116 -0.39 1.34 -6.08
CA GLY A 116 0.99 0.93 -6.28
C GLY A 116 1.22 -0.57 -6.12
N ALA A 117 2.46 -0.93 -5.84
CA ALA A 117 2.87 -2.33 -5.63
C ALA A 117 2.05 -3.00 -4.51
N ALA A 118 1.92 -4.33 -4.56
CA ALA A 118 1.17 -5.11 -3.58
C ALA A 118 -0.33 -4.74 -3.41
N GLY A 119 -0.89 -3.89 -4.30
CA GLY A 119 -2.27 -3.43 -4.18
C GLY A 119 -2.47 -2.33 -3.13
N ILE A 120 -1.40 -1.62 -2.76
CA ILE A 120 -1.40 -0.60 -1.71
C ILE A 120 -1.51 0.79 -2.32
N ASP A 121 -1.98 1.76 -1.54
CA ASP A 121 -2.10 3.14 -2.00
C ASP A 121 -0.73 3.74 -2.37
N GLU A 122 -0.65 4.39 -3.53
CA GLU A 122 0.60 4.99 -4.03
C GLU A 122 1.12 6.09 -3.09
N LEU A 123 0.24 6.88 -2.46
CA LEU A 123 0.65 7.87 -1.47
C LEU A 123 1.40 7.23 -0.30
N LEU A 124 1.08 5.98 0.05
CA LEU A 124 1.78 5.27 1.11
C LEU A 124 3.19 4.84 0.67
N HIS A 125 3.36 4.43 -0.59
CA HIS A 125 4.67 4.05 -1.12
C HIS A 125 5.65 5.22 -1.18
N MET A 126 5.19 6.41 -1.60
CA MET A 126 6.05 7.59 -1.77
C MET A 126 6.91 7.88 -0.53
N VAL A 127 6.32 7.73 0.66
CA VAL A 127 6.95 8.02 1.95
C VAL A 127 8.15 7.10 2.25
N PHE A 128 8.14 5.89 1.69
CA PHE A 128 9.20 4.91 1.86
C PHE A 128 10.19 4.87 0.69
N ARG A 129 9.80 5.40 -0.47
CA ARG A 129 10.62 5.41 -1.70
C ARG A 129 11.64 6.55 -1.73
N VAL A 130 11.30 7.69 -1.13
CA VAL A 130 12.16 8.87 -1.11
C VAL A 130 13.24 8.79 0.00
N PRO A 131 14.42 9.44 -0.18
CA PRO A 131 15.51 9.41 0.79
C PRO A 131 15.13 9.97 2.15
N ASP A 132 15.80 9.47 3.19
CA ASP A 132 15.53 9.87 4.57
C ASP A 132 15.82 11.36 4.81
N SER A 133 14.88 12.01 5.49
CA SER A 133 14.98 13.38 6.00
C SER A 133 14.13 13.50 7.27
N GLU A 134 14.39 14.50 8.11
CA GLU A 134 13.62 14.70 9.35
C GLU A 134 12.10 14.82 9.10
N PRO A 135 11.59 15.62 8.13
CA PRO A 135 10.17 15.66 7.81
C PRO A 135 9.60 14.30 7.39
N LEU A 136 10.38 13.48 6.67
CA LEU A 136 9.96 12.17 6.22
C LEU A 136 9.88 11.16 7.36
N LEU A 137 10.85 11.20 8.29
CA LEU A 137 10.82 10.35 9.49
C LEU A 137 9.59 10.66 10.35
N LEU A 138 9.24 11.94 10.51
CA LEU A 138 8.02 12.36 11.20
C LEU A 138 6.76 11.86 10.48
N LEU A 139 6.74 11.92 9.15
CA LEU A 139 5.60 11.45 8.36
C LEU A 139 5.45 9.91 8.46
N ARG A 140 6.55 9.16 8.47
CA ARG A 140 6.54 7.71 8.74
C ARG A 140 6.03 7.38 10.15
N GLN A 141 6.36 8.20 11.15
CA GLN A 141 5.81 8.07 12.51
C GLN A 141 4.31 8.39 12.55
N GLU A 142 3.87 9.40 11.80
CA GLU A 142 2.46 9.75 11.65
C GLU A 142 1.66 8.60 11.04
N LEU A 143 2.21 7.93 10.02
CA LEU A 143 1.58 6.79 9.35
C LEU A 143 1.28 5.60 10.27
N ILE A 144 2.12 5.36 11.29
CA ILE A 144 1.91 4.29 12.27
C ILE A 144 1.14 4.74 13.50
N SER A 145 0.89 6.04 13.65
CA SER A 145 0.16 6.61 14.78
C SER A 145 -1.33 6.25 14.74
N LEU A 146 -2.00 6.24 15.89
CA LEU A 146 -3.42 5.85 16.00
C LEU A 146 -4.36 6.61 15.06
N PRO A 147 -4.22 7.95 14.85
CA PRO A 147 -5.08 8.67 13.91
C PRO A 147 -5.10 8.09 12.50
N LEU A 148 -3.97 7.59 12.00
CA LEU A 148 -3.85 7.08 10.64
C LEU A 148 -3.85 5.54 10.56
N CYS A 149 -3.43 4.88 11.64
CA CYS A 149 -3.28 3.43 11.71
C CYS A 149 -3.98 2.85 12.95
N HIS A 150 -5.28 2.61 12.79
CA HIS A 150 -6.18 2.07 13.80
C HIS A 150 -6.76 0.69 13.43
N THR A 151 -6.19 0.00 12.43
CA THR A 151 -6.59 -1.36 12.05
C THR A 151 -5.35 -2.21 11.75
N ASP A 152 -5.48 -3.53 11.89
CA ASP A 152 -4.45 -4.48 11.48
C ASP A 152 -4.22 -4.44 9.96
N ARG A 153 -5.24 -4.04 9.20
CA ARG A 153 -5.12 -3.80 7.75
C ARG A 153 -4.23 -2.60 7.46
N HIS A 154 -4.42 -1.46 8.14
CA HIS A 154 -3.58 -0.28 7.95
C HIS A 154 -2.14 -0.58 8.34
N LEU A 155 -1.91 -1.26 9.46
CA LEU A 155 -0.56 -1.65 9.88
C LEU A 155 0.09 -2.58 8.84
N PHE A 156 -0.66 -3.53 8.30
CA PHE A 156 -0.20 -4.40 7.23
C PHE A 156 0.18 -3.63 5.96
N ASP A 157 -0.65 -2.69 5.53
CA ASP A 157 -0.40 -1.88 4.34
C ASP A 157 0.85 -1.00 4.52
N VAL A 158 1.03 -0.37 5.69
CA VAL A 158 2.23 0.43 6.01
C VAL A 158 3.49 -0.42 5.96
N VAL A 159 3.49 -1.58 6.64
CA VAL A 159 4.65 -2.48 6.63
C VAL A 159 4.94 -2.98 5.23
N THR A 160 3.91 -3.37 4.47
CA THR A 160 4.09 -3.89 3.12
C THR A 160 4.63 -2.82 2.17
N ALA A 161 4.16 -1.56 2.26
CA ALA A 161 4.71 -0.45 1.50
C ALA A 161 6.18 -0.18 1.87
N ALA A 162 6.54 -0.23 3.15
CA ALA A 162 7.92 -0.11 3.60
C ALA A 162 8.80 -1.22 3.01
N LEU A 163 8.36 -2.47 3.10
CA LEU A 163 9.09 -3.62 2.57
C LEU A 163 9.27 -3.56 1.05
N CYS A 164 8.24 -3.18 0.30
CA CYS A 164 8.32 -3.02 -1.17
C CYS A 164 9.31 -1.93 -1.60
N ASN A 165 9.65 -0.99 -0.70
CA ASN A 165 10.61 0.08 -0.97
C ASN A 165 11.93 -0.14 -0.19
N GLY A 166 12.23 -1.37 0.23
CA GLY A 166 13.51 -1.71 0.88
C GLY A 166 13.68 -1.23 2.32
N GLN A 167 12.62 -0.70 2.96
CA GLN A 167 12.66 -0.12 4.31
C GLN A 167 12.42 -1.16 5.42
N ALA A 168 12.99 -2.37 5.28
CA ALA A 168 12.85 -3.43 6.27
C ALA A 168 13.48 -3.07 7.63
N THR A 169 14.60 -2.34 7.60
CA THR A 169 15.30 -1.83 8.80
C THR A 169 14.43 -0.88 9.60
N TRP A 170 13.67 0.01 8.94
CA TRP A 170 12.70 0.89 9.59
C TRP A 170 11.62 0.09 10.30
N VAL A 171 11.05 -0.94 9.66
CA VAL A 171 10.04 -1.81 10.28
C VAL A 171 10.59 -2.48 11.55
N SER A 172 11.80 -3.03 11.48
CA SER A 172 12.45 -3.66 12.64
C SER A 172 12.74 -2.66 13.77
N ALA A 173 13.18 -1.44 13.45
CA ALA A 173 13.44 -0.40 14.43
C ALA A 173 12.16 0.02 15.16
N VAL A 174 11.07 0.27 14.43
CA VAL A 174 9.77 0.62 15.03
C VAL A 174 9.25 -0.53 15.88
N ALA A 175 9.37 -1.78 15.42
CA ALA A 175 8.95 -2.94 16.20
C ALA A 175 9.71 -3.05 17.54
N ALA A 176 11.02 -2.77 17.53
CA ALA A 176 11.84 -2.79 18.73
C ALA A 176 11.49 -1.64 19.69
N GLU A 177 11.34 -0.42 19.17
CA GLU A 177 10.93 0.76 19.94
C GLU A 177 9.58 0.53 20.64
N ASP A 178 8.61 0.01 19.90
CA ASP A 178 7.28 -0.30 20.42
C ASP A 178 7.30 -1.42 21.46
N SER A 179 8.15 -2.42 21.26
CA SER A 179 8.33 -3.52 22.23
C SER A 179 8.96 -3.03 23.53
N ALA A 180 9.82 -2.01 23.47
CA ALA A 180 10.48 -1.40 24.63
C ALA A 180 9.60 -0.35 25.35
N SER A 181 8.49 0.06 24.73
CA SER A 181 7.59 1.06 25.29
C SER A 181 6.94 0.59 26.61
N PRO A 182 6.71 1.49 27.58
CA PRO A 182 5.91 1.17 28.77
C PRO A 182 4.41 1.01 28.46
N LEU A 183 3.94 1.42 27.27
CA LEU A 183 2.54 1.35 26.88
C LEU A 183 2.20 -0.03 26.30
N ILE A 184 1.29 -0.77 26.95
CA ILE A 184 0.89 -2.12 26.55
C ILE A 184 0.42 -2.20 25.09
N TRP A 185 -0.34 -1.22 24.61
CA TRP A 185 -0.79 -1.21 23.22
C TRP A 185 0.37 -1.06 22.24
N ARG A 186 1.42 -0.29 22.58
CA ARG A 186 2.64 -0.22 21.76
C ARG A 186 3.38 -1.54 21.79
N GLN A 187 3.53 -2.19 22.95
CA GLN A 187 4.16 -3.51 23.03
C GLN A 187 3.46 -4.55 22.14
N ARG A 188 2.12 -4.55 22.12
CA ARG A 188 1.33 -5.40 21.21
C ARG A 188 1.57 -5.05 19.74
N ARG A 189 1.64 -3.76 19.40
CA ARG A 189 1.97 -3.29 18.04
C ARG A 189 3.36 -3.75 17.64
N GLY A 190 4.34 -3.68 18.54
CA GLY A 190 5.70 -4.21 18.35
C GLY A 190 5.71 -5.70 18.03
N VAL A 191 4.97 -6.52 18.78
CA VAL A 191 4.81 -7.96 18.50
C VAL A 191 4.21 -8.20 17.11
N LEU A 192 3.20 -7.43 16.72
CA LEU A 192 2.56 -7.58 15.41
C LEU A 192 3.46 -7.11 14.26
N LEU A 193 4.14 -5.98 14.41
CA LEU A 193 5.13 -5.46 13.45
C LEU A 193 6.28 -6.45 13.23
N HIS A 194 6.77 -7.06 14.30
CA HIS A 194 7.76 -8.13 14.20
C HIS A 194 7.21 -9.31 13.37
N GLY A 195 5.94 -9.68 13.57
CA GLY A 195 5.25 -10.71 12.79
C GLY A 195 5.13 -10.40 11.30
N LEU A 196 5.05 -9.11 10.97
CA LEU A 196 4.90 -8.61 9.60
C LEU A 196 6.24 -8.41 8.88
N SER A 197 7.36 -8.49 9.60
CA SER A 197 8.72 -8.41 9.04
C SER A 197 9.02 -9.61 8.11
N ALA A 198 10.02 -9.47 7.24
CA ALA A 198 10.21 -10.35 6.07
C ALA A 198 11.57 -11.06 5.99
N THR A 199 12.12 -11.51 7.14
CA THR A 199 13.53 -11.94 7.23
C THR A 199 13.77 -13.30 7.88
N ASP A 200 12.73 -14.02 8.30
CA ASP A 200 12.93 -15.28 9.02
C ASP A 200 13.16 -16.48 8.09
N ALA A 201 14.08 -17.35 8.49
CA ALA A 201 14.22 -18.68 7.91
C ALA A 201 13.35 -19.69 8.68
N LEU A 202 12.87 -20.73 7.99
CA LEU A 202 12.26 -21.88 8.64
C LEU A 202 13.33 -22.68 9.40
N PRO A 203 13.01 -23.29 10.56
CA PRO A 203 11.70 -23.33 11.22
C PRO A 203 11.43 -22.12 12.15
N ILE A 204 10.15 -21.82 12.37
CA ILE A 204 9.71 -20.81 13.34
C ILE A 204 8.93 -21.52 14.45
N VAL A 205 9.64 -21.89 15.51
CA VAL A 205 9.14 -22.73 16.61
C VAL A 205 7.90 -22.11 17.28
N GLU A 206 7.92 -20.79 17.50
CA GLU A 206 6.83 -20.04 18.15
C GLU A 206 5.49 -20.09 17.40
N ALA A 207 5.47 -20.49 16.11
CA ALA A 207 4.23 -20.62 15.35
C ALA A 207 3.40 -21.86 15.78
N TRP A 208 4.06 -22.83 16.42
CA TRP A 208 3.51 -24.12 16.84
C TRP A 208 3.96 -24.47 18.27
N PRO A 209 3.58 -23.66 19.28
CA PRO A 209 3.95 -23.94 20.66
C PRO A 209 3.25 -25.20 21.16
N ASP A 210 3.97 -25.98 21.98
CA ASP A 210 3.40 -27.14 22.67
C ASP A 210 2.49 -26.70 23.83
N GLY A 211 1.42 -27.47 24.06
CA GLY A 211 0.51 -27.26 25.19
C GLY A 211 -0.52 -26.15 25.00
N GLN A 212 -1.19 -25.81 26.10
CA GLN A 212 -2.24 -24.79 26.12
C GLN A 212 -1.63 -23.39 26.13
N ILE A 213 -2.24 -22.47 25.38
CA ILE A 213 -1.80 -21.08 25.33
C ILE A 213 -2.27 -20.36 26.59
N PRO A 214 -1.34 -19.84 27.41
CA PRO A 214 -1.66 -19.41 28.77
C PRO A 214 -2.26 -18.01 28.86
N SER A 215 -2.11 -17.17 27.83
CA SER A 215 -2.54 -15.78 27.87
C SER A 215 -2.81 -15.20 26.48
N ASP A 216 -3.55 -14.09 26.45
CA ASP A 216 -3.82 -13.32 25.23
C ASP A 216 -2.53 -12.79 24.57
N THR A 217 -1.56 -12.33 25.37
CA THR A 217 -0.24 -11.92 24.86
C THR A 217 0.53 -13.09 24.24
N ALA A 218 0.45 -14.28 24.84
CA ALA A 218 1.06 -15.48 24.26
C ALA A 218 0.36 -15.89 22.96
N ASP A 219 -0.96 -15.71 22.87
CA ASP A 219 -1.70 -15.95 21.64
C ASP A 219 -1.33 -14.96 20.52
N LEU A 220 -1.17 -13.67 20.85
CA LEU A 220 -0.68 -12.66 19.92
C LEU A 220 0.73 -13.00 19.40
N ARG A 221 1.65 -13.42 20.28
CA ARG A 221 3.00 -13.87 19.87
C ARG A 221 2.93 -15.08 18.95
N ARG A 222 2.10 -16.07 19.25
CA ARG A 222 1.87 -17.23 18.37
C ARG A 222 1.33 -16.79 17.01
N LYS A 223 0.34 -15.90 16.97
CA LYS A 223 -0.25 -15.38 15.72
C LYS A 223 0.77 -14.59 14.91
N SER A 224 1.57 -13.77 15.57
CA SER A 224 2.71 -13.05 14.98
C SER A 224 3.74 -14.03 14.38
N ALA A 225 4.16 -15.05 15.13
CA ALA A 225 5.05 -16.09 14.63
C ALA A 225 4.47 -16.86 13.44
N ARG A 226 3.15 -17.08 13.40
CA ARG A 226 2.46 -17.66 12.23
C ARG A 226 2.52 -16.76 10.99
N LEU A 227 2.56 -15.43 11.15
CA LEU A 227 2.73 -14.51 10.02
C LEU A 227 4.14 -14.61 9.43
N ARG A 228 5.17 -14.72 10.29
CA ARG A 228 6.57 -14.96 9.88
C ARG A 228 6.70 -16.32 9.20
N TRP A 229 6.07 -17.35 9.78
CA TRP A 229 6.16 -18.72 9.25
C TRP A 229 5.55 -18.81 7.85
N ARG A 230 4.40 -18.16 7.63
CA ARG A 230 3.76 -18.11 6.31
C ARG A 230 4.61 -17.38 5.28
N GLU A 231 5.22 -16.27 5.66
CA GLU A 231 6.12 -15.49 4.81
C GLU A 231 7.33 -16.35 4.40
N ALA A 232 7.97 -17.00 5.36
CA ALA A 232 9.11 -17.89 5.12
C ALA A 232 8.72 -19.09 4.23
N CYS A 233 7.53 -19.68 4.43
CA CYS A 233 6.99 -20.70 3.53
C CYS A 233 6.75 -20.15 2.12
N ALA A 234 6.23 -18.93 1.97
CA ALA A 234 6.00 -18.32 0.66
C ALA A 234 7.33 -18.15 -0.10
N ARG A 235 8.37 -17.61 0.57
CA ARG A 235 9.70 -17.50 -0.02
C ARG A 235 10.30 -18.85 -0.39
N HIS A 236 10.16 -19.84 0.49
CA HIS A 236 10.64 -21.20 0.22
C HIS A 236 10.01 -21.78 -1.04
N TRP A 237 8.68 -21.76 -1.13
CA TRP A 237 7.96 -22.32 -2.28
C TRP A 237 8.15 -21.52 -3.56
N TRP A 238 8.36 -20.21 -3.46
CA TRP A 238 8.75 -19.39 -4.62
C TRP A 238 10.13 -19.77 -5.15
N ARG A 239 11.12 -19.89 -4.28
CA ARG A 239 12.47 -20.33 -4.67
C ARG A 239 12.45 -21.75 -5.25
N ALA A 240 11.64 -22.64 -4.68
CA ALA A 240 11.43 -23.98 -5.23
C ALA A 240 10.77 -23.94 -6.62
N TYR A 241 9.81 -23.04 -6.85
CA TYR A 241 9.21 -22.81 -8.16
C TYR A 241 10.25 -22.35 -9.18
N LEU A 242 11.08 -21.37 -8.82
CA LEU A 242 12.12 -20.85 -9.70
C LEU A 242 13.21 -21.89 -9.98
N ALA A 243 13.64 -22.65 -8.98
CA ALA A 243 14.69 -23.67 -9.12
C ALA A 243 14.21 -24.99 -9.75
N ALA A 244 12.91 -25.20 -9.89
CA ALA A 244 12.38 -26.42 -10.50
C ALA A 244 12.87 -26.58 -11.95
N GLN A 245 13.23 -27.81 -12.31
CA GLN A 245 13.72 -28.19 -13.63
C GLN A 245 12.66 -28.89 -14.48
N ASP A 246 11.51 -29.23 -13.89
CA ASP A 246 10.41 -29.90 -14.58
C ASP A 246 9.05 -29.23 -14.25
N PRO A 247 8.07 -29.33 -15.17
CA PRO A 247 6.76 -28.71 -14.99
C PRO A 247 5.98 -29.19 -13.77
N ALA A 248 6.11 -30.46 -13.38
CA ALA A 248 5.32 -31.02 -12.28
C ALA A 248 5.80 -30.47 -10.93
N THR A 249 7.11 -30.43 -10.71
CA THR A 249 7.73 -29.82 -9.52
C THR A 249 7.45 -28.32 -9.45
N ALA A 250 7.58 -27.62 -10.58
CA ALA A 250 7.25 -26.19 -10.63
C ALA A 250 5.78 -25.96 -10.26
N TYR A 251 4.85 -26.67 -10.88
CA TYR A 251 3.43 -26.50 -10.58
C TYR A 251 3.09 -26.83 -9.12
N ALA A 252 3.65 -27.90 -8.55
CA ALA A 252 3.46 -28.23 -7.15
C ALA A 252 3.97 -27.12 -6.21
N ALA A 253 5.16 -26.59 -6.47
CA ALA A 253 5.72 -25.47 -5.73
C ALA A 253 4.86 -24.20 -5.86
N TRP A 254 4.34 -23.91 -7.05
CA TRP A 254 3.41 -22.80 -7.28
C TRP A 254 2.12 -22.91 -6.46
N VAL A 255 1.50 -24.10 -6.42
CA VAL A 255 0.29 -24.31 -5.62
C VAL A 255 0.56 -24.07 -4.14
N LEU A 256 1.69 -24.53 -3.62
CA LEU A 256 2.09 -24.30 -2.23
C LEU A 256 2.43 -22.84 -1.97
N PHE A 257 3.08 -22.17 -2.92
CA PHE A 257 3.30 -20.73 -2.90
C PHE A 257 1.98 -19.96 -2.82
N LEU A 258 0.98 -20.25 -3.66
CA LEU A 258 -0.34 -19.64 -3.57
C LEU A 258 -1.03 -19.84 -2.21
N ARG A 259 -0.74 -20.95 -1.52
CA ARG A 259 -1.23 -21.28 -0.17
C ARG A 259 -0.43 -20.62 0.95
N SER A 260 0.76 -20.06 0.67
CA SER A 260 1.59 -19.33 1.63
C SER A 260 1.79 -17.81 1.37
N ALA A 261 1.66 -17.33 0.13
CA ALA A 261 1.87 -15.92 -0.28
C ALA A 261 0.81 -14.92 0.22
N ASP A 262 1.26 -13.78 0.74
CA ASP A 262 0.44 -12.58 0.91
C ASP A 262 1.06 -11.41 0.14
N ALA A 263 0.48 -10.21 0.25
CA ALA A 263 0.89 -9.04 -0.53
C ALA A 263 2.36 -8.64 -0.32
N ARG A 264 2.99 -9.05 0.79
CA ARG A 264 4.44 -8.82 1.03
C ARG A 264 5.33 -9.52 0.02
N ALA A 265 4.83 -10.56 -0.67
CA ALA A 265 5.60 -11.23 -1.71
C ALA A 265 5.96 -10.29 -2.87
N SER A 266 5.16 -9.26 -3.14
CA SER A 266 5.50 -8.25 -4.16
C SER A 266 6.81 -7.51 -3.88
N ALA A 267 7.31 -7.50 -2.64
CA ALA A 267 8.58 -6.88 -2.29
C ALA A 267 9.82 -7.64 -2.76
N TRP A 268 9.68 -8.90 -3.22
CA TRP A 268 10.82 -9.74 -3.59
C TRP A 268 10.58 -10.62 -4.82
N MET A 269 9.33 -10.89 -5.20
CA MET A 269 9.03 -11.80 -6.32
C MET A 269 9.62 -11.32 -7.66
N ASN A 270 9.51 -10.03 -7.96
CA ASN A 270 9.99 -9.48 -9.23
C ASN A 270 11.51 -9.54 -9.29
N ASP A 271 12.19 -9.10 -8.23
CA ASP A 271 13.65 -9.17 -8.12
C ASP A 271 14.17 -10.62 -8.21
N ASP A 272 13.51 -11.57 -7.52
CA ASP A 272 13.85 -13.00 -7.58
C ASP A 272 13.65 -13.57 -9.00
N MET A 273 12.67 -13.08 -9.77
CA MET A 273 12.46 -13.46 -11.17
C MET A 273 13.48 -12.83 -12.12
N ASP A 274 13.85 -11.58 -11.89
CA ASP A 274 14.80 -10.86 -12.73
C ASP A 274 16.24 -11.32 -12.53
N THR A 275 16.59 -11.75 -11.31
CA THR A 275 17.91 -12.33 -10.98
C THR A 275 18.14 -13.73 -11.56
N GLN A 276 17.07 -14.47 -11.90
CA GLN A 276 17.16 -15.72 -12.65
C GLN A 276 17.52 -15.40 -14.11
N ASN A 277 18.81 -15.28 -14.37
CA ASN A 277 19.43 -14.97 -15.67
C ASN A 277 19.36 -16.11 -16.69
N ASP A 278 18.88 -17.29 -16.29
CA ASP A 278 18.75 -18.43 -17.18
C ASP A 278 17.57 -18.20 -18.14
N ARG A 279 17.90 -17.83 -19.37
CA ARG A 279 16.94 -17.71 -20.49
C ARG A 279 16.71 -19.05 -21.17
N ASP A 280 16.55 -20.11 -20.37
CA ASP A 280 16.08 -21.37 -20.92
C ASP A 280 14.57 -21.29 -21.22
N GLU A 281 14.11 -22.12 -22.16
CA GLU A 281 12.72 -22.15 -22.59
C GLU A 281 11.77 -22.36 -21.40
N PHE A 282 12.20 -23.17 -20.42
CA PHE A 282 11.39 -23.45 -19.24
C PHE A 282 11.24 -22.24 -18.30
N SER A 283 12.26 -21.38 -18.18
CA SER A 283 12.18 -20.15 -17.40
C SER A 283 11.27 -19.12 -18.07
N GLU A 284 11.25 -19.03 -19.40
CA GLU A 284 10.26 -18.23 -20.12
C GLU A 284 8.83 -18.75 -19.90
N LEU A 285 8.62 -20.07 -19.92
CA LEU A 285 7.34 -20.69 -19.57
C LEU A 285 6.93 -20.37 -18.13
N LYS A 286 7.86 -20.39 -17.17
CA LYS A 286 7.59 -19.99 -15.78
C LYS A 286 7.18 -18.51 -15.68
N ARG A 287 7.82 -17.60 -16.43
CA ARG A 287 7.46 -16.17 -16.50
C ARG A 287 6.05 -15.99 -17.07
N ALA A 288 5.75 -16.63 -18.19
CA ALA A 288 4.43 -16.60 -18.82
C ALA A 288 3.34 -17.17 -17.88
N HIS A 289 3.63 -18.29 -17.21
CA HIS A 289 2.72 -18.90 -16.25
C HIS A 289 2.37 -17.96 -15.09
N VAL A 290 3.35 -17.25 -14.52
CA VAL A 290 3.10 -16.25 -13.46
C VAL A 290 2.24 -15.10 -13.98
N GLN A 291 2.55 -14.56 -15.17
CA GLN A 291 1.79 -13.48 -15.79
C GLN A 291 0.32 -13.86 -16.03
N LEU A 292 0.08 -15.05 -16.62
CA LEU A 292 -1.26 -15.58 -16.88
C LEU A 292 -2.05 -15.83 -15.57
N ASN A 293 -1.36 -16.21 -14.50
CA ASN A 293 -1.97 -16.50 -13.19
C ASN A 293 -1.91 -15.33 -12.21
N TRP A 294 -1.52 -14.13 -12.65
CA TRP A 294 -1.38 -12.96 -11.77
C TRP A 294 -2.67 -12.64 -11.01
N GLN A 295 -3.83 -12.72 -11.69
CA GLN A 295 -5.12 -12.46 -11.04
C GLN A 295 -5.48 -13.52 -10.00
N ASN A 296 -5.09 -14.78 -10.22
CA ASN A 296 -5.29 -15.85 -9.24
C ASN A 296 -4.42 -15.63 -8.00
N LEU A 297 -3.16 -15.23 -8.20
CA LEU A 297 -2.25 -14.86 -7.13
C LEU A 297 -2.79 -13.67 -6.33
N LYS A 298 -3.19 -12.59 -7.00
CA LYS A 298 -3.77 -11.40 -6.37
C LYS A 298 -4.98 -11.76 -5.49
N ARG A 299 -5.93 -12.54 -6.01
CA ARG A 299 -7.09 -13.02 -5.23
C ARG A 299 -6.67 -13.87 -4.03
N ALA A 300 -5.67 -14.74 -4.18
CA ALA A 300 -5.16 -15.57 -3.10
C ALA A 300 -4.51 -14.73 -1.98
N MET A 301 -3.83 -13.64 -2.34
CA MET A 301 -3.27 -12.67 -1.39
C MET A 301 -4.37 -11.87 -0.68
N GLU A 302 -5.36 -11.36 -1.43
CA GLU A 302 -6.49 -10.56 -0.89
C GLU A 302 -7.31 -11.34 0.13
N LYS A 303 -7.64 -12.60 -0.16
CA LYS A 303 -8.40 -13.50 0.74
C LYS A 303 -7.79 -13.62 2.15
N ARG A 304 -6.49 -13.38 2.29
CA ARG A 304 -5.78 -13.50 3.58
C ARG A 304 -5.85 -12.27 4.44
N LEU A 305 -6.23 -11.15 3.84
CA LEU A 305 -6.39 -9.88 4.52
C LEU A 305 -7.84 -9.66 4.95
N GLU A 306 -8.74 -10.59 4.60
CA GLU A 306 -10.13 -10.59 5.08
C GLU A 306 -10.18 -10.48 6.61
N LYS A 307 -11.06 -9.59 7.09
CA LYS A 307 -11.34 -9.30 8.51
C LYS A 307 -10.25 -8.54 9.27
N ARG A 308 -9.11 -8.19 8.66
CA ARG A 308 -8.09 -7.36 9.31
C ARG A 308 -8.50 -5.89 9.46
N ASP A 309 -9.46 -5.45 8.66
CA ASP A 309 -10.11 -4.15 8.74
C ASP A 309 -11.01 -4.00 9.98
N LYS A 310 -11.42 -5.14 10.57
CA LYS A 310 -12.29 -5.20 11.75
C LYS A 310 -11.53 -5.41 13.05
N LYS A 311 -10.20 -5.50 12.97
CA LYS A 311 -9.33 -5.78 14.10
C LYS A 311 -8.29 -4.70 14.28
N PHE A 312 -7.88 -4.48 15.53
CA PHE A 312 -6.70 -3.70 15.87
C PHE A 312 -5.91 -4.42 16.96
N LEU A 313 -4.66 -4.74 16.65
CA LEU A 313 -3.76 -5.56 17.45
C LEU A 313 -4.40 -6.89 17.88
N ASP A 314 -5.07 -7.52 16.90
CA ASP A 314 -5.80 -8.79 16.99
C ASP A 314 -7.07 -8.80 17.86
N HIS A 315 -7.46 -7.64 18.43
CA HIS A 315 -8.76 -7.45 19.06
C HIS A 315 -9.79 -6.91 18.08
N ASP A 316 -11.05 -7.30 18.25
CA ASP A 316 -12.14 -6.74 17.45
C ASP A 316 -12.33 -5.25 17.79
N ILE A 317 -12.50 -4.44 16.75
CA ILE A 317 -12.79 -3.01 16.87
C ILE A 317 -14.26 -2.86 17.31
N VAL A 318 -14.46 -2.38 18.53
CA VAL A 318 -15.78 -2.12 19.12
C VAL A 318 -15.96 -0.62 19.30
N GLU A 319 -17.09 -0.09 18.84
CA GLU A 319 -17.41 1.33 18.96
C GLU A 319 -17.40 1.79 20.43
N GLY A 320 -16.79 2.94 20.71
CA GLY A 320 -16.75 3.54 22.06
C GLY A 320 -15.70 2.98 23.04
N VAL A 321 -14.90 1.98 22.67
CA VAL A 321 -13.85 1.41 23.55
C VAL A 321 -12.45 1.80 23.07
N GLY A 322 -11.90 2.91 23.58
CA GLY A 322 -10.52 3.32 23.27
C GLY A 322 -9.46 2.36 23.85
N PRO A 323 -8.26 2.26 23.25
CA PRO A 323 -7.79 2.87 21.98
C PRO A 323 -8.30 2.16 20.71
N TRP A 324 -9.15 1.13 20.84
CA TRP A 324 -9.56 0.21 19.78
C TRP A 324 -10.84 0.65 19.05
N GLY A 325 -11.55 1.65 19.58
CA GLY A 325 -12.86 2.06 19.11
C GLY A 325 -12.80 3.16 18.07
N LYS A 326 -13.75 3.13 17.13
CA LYS A 326 -14.04 4.30 16.30
C LYS A 326 -14.45 5.45 17.21
N VAL A 327 -13.79 6.60 17.07
CA VAL A 327 -14.31 7.85 17.63
C VAL A 327 -15.60 8.15 16.87
N SER A 328 -16.72 8.25 17.59
CA SER A 328 -17.98 8.65 17.00
C SER A 328 -17.86 10.12 16.57
N GLY A 329 -17.73 10.34 15.26
CA GLY A 329 -17.75 11.68 14.65
C GLY A 329 -16.39 12.37 14.55
N SER A 330 -15.80 12.28 13.35
CA SER A 330 -14.98 13.31 12.72
C SER A 330 -15.11 13.17 11.20
#